data_AF-H5U6M3-F1
#
_entry.id   AF-H5U6M3-F1
#
_cell.length_a   1.000
_cell.length_b   1.000
_cell.length_c   1.000
_cell.angle_alpha   90.00
_cell.angle_beta   90.00
_cell.angle_gamma   90.00
#
_symmetry.space_group_name_H-M   'P 1'
#
loop_
_entity.id
_entity.type
_entity.pdbx_description
1 polymer ?
#
loop_
_entity_poly.entity_id
_entity_poly.type
_entity_poly.pdbx_seq_one_letter_code
_entity_poly.pdbx_strand_id
1 'polypeptide(L)'
;MSAIERYTQQSIVPPPSAPGGRLSRQTARELAAIDQSTELRSAAIAAAGEVQQAKVEAIARTGACAMQQAALVAQVQQQLALAVPAASGDLDFIKTMAVIGMGQAVADTAREVNRR
;
A
#
# COMPACT_ATOMS: atom_id res chain seq x y z
N MET A 1 4.19 87.34 13.93
CA MET A 1 3.68 86.32 14.87
C MET A 1 2.35 85.82 14.34
N SER A 2 2.30 84.61 13.79
CA SER A 2 1.15 83.69 13.87
C SER A 2 1.51 82.36 13.21
N ALA A 3 0.95 81.29 13.79
CA ALA A 3 1.53 79.96 13.87
C ALA A 3 1.43 79.15 12.58
N ILE A 4 2.53 78.47 12.22
CA ILE A 4 2.50 77.29 11.36
C ILE A 4 2.06 76.14 12.27
N GLU A 5 0.79 75.78 12.19
CA GLU A 5 0.24 74.58 12.83
C GLU A 5 0.98 73.36 12.29
N ARG A 6 1.73 72.71 13.19
CA ARG A 6 2.35 71.42 12.92
C ARG A 6 1.21 70.42 12.70
N TYR A 7 1.05 69.96 11.47
CA TYR A 7 0.28 68.77 11.17
C TYR A 7 0.95 67.60 11.92
N THR A 8 0.45 67.31 13.11
CA THR A 8 0.83 66.12 13.85
C THR A 8 0.42 64.92 13.01
N GLN A 9 1.40 64.27 12.38
CA GLN A 9 1.30 62.91 11.89
C GLN A 9 0.88 62.03 13.07
N GLN A 10 -0.43 61.88 13.27
CA GLN A 10 -0.97 60.76 14.02
C GLN A 10 -0.71 59.52 13.15
N SER A 11 0.40 58.85 13.43
CA SER A 11 0.61 57.48 13.03
C SER A 11 -0.55 56.66 13.58
N ILE A 12 -1.50 56.33 12.71
CA ILE A 12 -2.56 55.36 12.99
C ILE A 12 -1.87 54.00 12.99
N VAL A 13 -1.26 53.65 14.12
CA VAL A 13 -0.91 52.26 14.41
C VAL A 13 -2.21 51.59 14.82
N PRO A 14 -2.76 50.63 14.05
CA PRO A 14 -4.00 50.00 14.42
C PRO A 14 -3.81 49.24 15.75
N PRO A 15 -4.75 49.34 16.69
CA PRO A 15 -4.64 48.68 17.99
C PRO A 15 -4.61 47.15 17.82
N PRO A 16 -3.87 46.41 18.66
CA PRO A 16 -3.66 44.95 18.53
C PRO A 16 -4.91 44.09 18.82
N SER A 17 -6.10 44.69 18.89
CA SER A 17 -7.34 44.08 19.35
C SER A 17 -8.49 44.30 18.36
N ALA A 18 -8.25 44.10 17.07
CA ALA A 18 -9.33 43.85 16.12
C ALA A 18 -9.86 42.42 16.33
N PRO A 19 -11.17 42.21 16.56
CA PRO A 19 -11.74 40.88 16.83
C PRO A 19 -11.50 39.85 15.70
N GLY A 20 -11.25 40.31 14.46
CA GLY A 20 -10.89 39.45 13.33
C GLY A 20 -9.51 38.78 13.43
N GLY A 21 -8.56 39.35 14.16
CA GLY A 21 -7.20 38.80 14.28
C GLY A 21 -7.11 37.54 15.15
N ARG A 22 -7.98 37.42 16.17
CA ARG A 22 -8.04 36.23 17.03
C ARG A 22 -8.74 35.07 16.31
N LEU A 23 -9.84 35.36 15.62
CA LEU A 23 -10.56 34.38 14.81
C LEU A 23 -9.66 33.85 13.68
N SER A 24 -8.95 34.74 12.96
CA SER A 24 -8.01 34.34 11.91
C SER A 24 -6.87 33.46 12.42
N ARG A 25 -6.28 33.77 13.59
CA ARG A 25 -5.26 32.91 14.22
C ARG A 25 -5.82 31.56 14.68
N GLN A 26 -7.06 31.54 15.17
CA GLN A 26 -7.73 30.30 15.57
C GLN A 26 -7.96 29.41 14.35
N THR A 27 -8.54 29.95 13.27
CA THR A 27 -8.75 29.23 12.01
C THR A 27 -7.44 28.73 11.43
N ALA A 28 -6.37 29.53 11.46
CA ALA A 28 -5.04 29.10 11.00
C ALA A 28 -4.48 27.91 11.81
N ARG A 29 -4.72 27.88 13.13
CA ARG A 29 -4.32 26.74 13.99
C ARG A 29 -5.16 25.50 13.72
N GLU A 30 -6.47 25.67 13.54
CA GLU A 30 -7.38 24.57 13.20
C GLU A 30 -7.02 23.96 11.83
N LEU A 31 -6.74 24.79 10.83
CA LEU A 31 -6.24 24.37 9.52
C LEU A 31 -4.90 23.63 9.64
N ALA A 32 -3.94 24.17 10.40
CA ALA A 32 -2.64 23.52 10.61
C ALA A 32 -2.77 22.15 11.32
N ALA A 33 -3.70 22.03 12.28
CA ALA A 33 -3.98 20.77 12.96
C ALA A 33 -4.62 19.74 12.01
N ILE A 34 -5.52 20.18 11.12
CA ILE A 34 -6.11 19.32 10.08
C ILE A 34 -5.05 18.86 9.09
N ASP A 35 -4.17 19.77 8.65
CA ASP A 35 -3.09 19.47 7.72
C ASP A 35 -2.15 18.42 8.30
N GLN A 36 -1.69 18.63 9.53
CA GLN A 36 -0.85 17.66 10.25
C GLN A 36 -1.55 16.30 10.43
N SER A 37 -2.83 16.29 10.78
CA SER A 37 -3.62 15.05 10.91
C SER A 37 -3.74 14.32 9.56
N THR A 38 -3.87 15.08 8.47
CA THR A 38 -3.96 14.57 7.11
C THR A 38 -2.63 13.98 6.65
N GLU A 39 -1.50 14.65 6.92
CA GLU A 39 -0.16 14.16 6.65
C GLU A 39 0.14 12.85 7.40
N LEU A 40 -0.23 12.78 8.68
CA LEU A 40 -0.05 11.55 9.47
C LEU A 40 -0.91 10.40 8.92
N ARG A 41 -2.16 10.69 8.54
CA ARG A 41 -3.07 9.68 7.98
C ARG A 41 -2.61 9.23 6.60
N SER A 42 -2.13 10.14 5.75
CA SER A 42 -1.62 9.79 4.42
C SER A 42 -0.36 8.95 4.52
N ALA A 43 0.57 9.29 5.43
CA ALA A 43 1.75 8.49 5.72
C ALA A 43 1.39 7.09 6.23
N ALA A 44 0.39 6.98 7.11
CA ALA A 44 -0.09 5.67 7.60
C ALA A 44 -0.71 4.83 6.48
N ILE A 45 -1.48 5.44 5.58
CA ILE A 45 -2.06 4.75 4.41
C ILE A 45 -0.97 4.29 3.44
N ALA A 46 0.03 5.14 3.17
CA ALA A 46 1.15 4.80 2.30
C ALA A 46 1.94 3.60 2.86
N ALA A 47 2.30 3.64 4.14
CA ALA A 47 3.00 2.54 4.81
C ALA A 47 2.17 1.23 4.79
N ALA A 48 0.85 1.32 5.03
CA ALA A 48 -0.02 0.16 4.91
C ALA A 48 -0.07 -0.37 3.47
N GLY A 49 -0.08 0.52 2.48
CA GLY A 49 -0.03 0.17 1.06
C GLY A 49 1.25 -0.58 0.67
N GLU A 50 2.41 -0.13 1.14
CA GLU A 50 3.70 -0.79 0.92
C GLU A 50 3.70 -2.23 1.47
N VAL A 51 3.16 -2.41 2.69
CA VAL A 51 3.01 -3.74 3.30
C VAL A 51 2.09 -4.63 2.45
N GLN A 52 0.95 -4.12 1.99
CA GLN A 52 0.03 -4.90 1.16
C GLN A 52 0.65 -5.25 -0.20
N GLN A 53 1.37 -4.32 -0.83
CA GLN A 53 2.08 -4.56 -2.07
C GLN A 53 3.12 -5.68 -1.91
N ALA A 54 3.90 -5.65 -0.83
CA ALA A 54 4.88 -6.69 -0.53
C ALA A 54 4.23 -8.08 -0.32
N LYS A 55 3.06 -8.13 0.33
CA LYS A 55 2.29 -9.38 0.50
C LYS A 55 1.85 -9.95 -0.85
N VAL A 56 1.26 -9.11 -1.70
CA VAL A 56 0.81 -9.52 -3.05
C VAL A 56 1.99 -10.01 -3.88
N GLU A 57 3.13 -9.32 -3.85
CA GLU A 57 4.31 -9.71 -4.61
C GLU A 57 4.88 -11.06 -4.13
N ALA A 58 4.90 -11.32 -2.82
CA ALA A 58 5.33 -12.60 -2.27
C ALA A 58 4.43 -13.77 -2.72
N ILE A 59 3.10 -13.56 -2.70
CA ILE A 59 2.14 -14.56 -3.19
C ILE A 59 2.32 -14.77 -4.69
N ALA A 60 2.44 -13.70 -5.46
CA ALA A 60 2.59 -13.75 -6.92
C ALA A 60 3.86 -14.50 -7.34
N ARG A 61 5.01 -14.21 -6.72
CA ARG A 61 6.27 -14.93 -6.98
C ARG A 61 6.15 -16.43 -6.70
N THR A 62 5.51 -16.78 -5.58
CA THR A 62 5.31 -18.19 -5.20
C THR A 62 4.34 -18.88 -6.16
N GLY A 63 3.24 -18.22 -6.52
CA GLY A 63 2.28 -18.70 -7.52
C GLY A 63 2.91 -18.89 -8.90
N ALA A 64 3.71 -17.94 -9.36
CA ALA A 64 4.42 -18.05 -10.64
C ALA A 64 5.39 -19.24 -10.65
N CYS A 65 6.16 -19.43 -9.57
CA CYS A 65 7.01 -20.61 -9.42
C CYS A 65 6.20 -21.91 -9.45
N ALA A 66 5.11 -22.00 -8.67
CA ALA A 66 4.21 -23.16 -8.66
C ALA A 66 3.64 -23.47 -10.05
N MET A 67 3.20 -22.45 -10.80
CA MET A 67 2.70 -22.63 -12.16
C MET A 67 3.76 -23.13 -13.13
N GLN A 68 5.00 -22.61 -13.03
CA GLN A 68 6.12 -23.09 -13.83
C GLN A 68 6.42 -24.56 -13.55
N GLN A 69 6.45 -24.95 -12.27
CA GLN A 69 6.68 -26.34 -11.89
C GLN A 69 5.53 -27.25 -12.33
N ALA A 70 4.28 -26.81 -12.20
CA ALA A 70 3.12 -27.55 -12.68
C ALA A 70 3.17 -27.78 -14.20
N ALA A 71 3.61 -26.78 -14.96
CA ALA A 71 3.80 -26.90 -16.41
C ALA A 71 4.88 -27.94 -16.76
N LEU A 72 6.02 -27.93 -16.05
CA LEU A 72 7.09 -28.93 -16.24
C LEU A 72 6.59 -30.34 -15.94
N VAL A 73 5.87 -30.54 -14.84
CA VAL A 73 5.31 -31.87 -14.48
C VAL A 73 4.32 -32.34 -15.54
N ALA A 74 3.45 -31.46 -16.05
CA ALA A 74 2.52 -31.81 -17.11
C ALA A 74 3.24 -32.20 -18.41
N GLN A 75 4.29 -31.47 -18.79
CA GLN A 75 5.10 -31.78 -19.97
C GLN A 75 5.79 -33.14 -19.84
N VAL A 76 6.41 -33.41 -18.69
CA VAL A 76 7.08 -34.69 -18.40
C VAL A 76 6.06 -35.83 -18.43
N GLN A 77 4.89 -35.67 -17.81
CA GLN A 77 3.83 -36.68 -17.85
C GLN A 77 3.40 -37.01 -19.27
N GLN A 78 3.21 -35.99 -20.11
CA GLN A 78 2.82 -36.19 -21.51
C GLN A 78 3.90 -36.95 -22.29
N GLN A 79 5.17 -36.65 -22.07
CA GLN A 79 6.29 -37.39 -22.70
C GLN A 79 6.35 -38.84 -22.22
N LEU A 80 6.21 -39.08 -20.91
CA LEU A 80 6.27 -40.42 -20.34
C LEU A 80 5.07 -41.27 -20.75
N ALA A 81 3.88 -40.69 -20.88
CA ALA A 81 2.68 -41.42 -21.34
C ALA A 81 2.85 -41.96 -22.77
N LEU A 82 3.59 -41.26 -23.63
CA LEU A 82 3.92 -41.73 -24.98
C LEU A 82 4.96 -42.87 -24.94
N ALA A 83 5.90 -42.83 -24.00
CA ALA A 83 6.93 -43.86 -23.87
C ALA A 83 6.43 -45.12 -23.16
N VAL A 84 5.57 -44.97 -22.15
CA VAL A 84 5.04 -46.06 -21.31
C VAL A 84 3.52 -45.90 -21.14
N PRO A 85 2.71 -46.31 -22.13
CA PRO A 85 1.26 -46.13 -22.09
C PRO A 85 0.58 -46.81 -20.90
N ALA A 86 1.08 -47.98 -20.48
CA ALA A 86 0.53 -48.75 -19.37
C ALA A 86 0.61 -48.01 -18.01
N ALA A 87 1.55 -47.07 -17.85
CA ALA A 87 1.73 -46.30 -16.62
C ALA A 87 0.98 -44.95 -16.63
N SER A 88 0.23 -44.64 -17.69
CA SER A 88 -0.39 -43.31 -17.87
C SER A 88 -1.34 -42.93 -16.73
N GLY A 89 -2.08 -43.90 -16.16
CA GLY A 89 -2.97 -43.66 -15.02
C GLY A 89 -2.23 -43.26 -13.76
N ASP A 90 -1.15 -43.96 -13.41
CA ASP A 90 -0.31 -43.63 -12.25
C ASP A 90 0.35 -42.27 -12.42
N LEU A 91 0.81 -41.94 -13.63
CA LEU A 91 1.41 -40.65 -13.94
C LEU A 91 0.41 -39.49 -13.82
N ASP A 92 -0.86 -39.70 -14.23
CA ASP A 92 -1.91 -38.68 -14.09
C ASP A 92 -2.28 -38.45 -12.62
N PHE A 93 -2.32 -39.51 -11.81
CA PHE A 93 -2.47 -39.41 -10.37
C PHE A 93 -1.33 -38.62 -9.72
N ILE A 94 -0.06 -38.95 -10.05
CA ILE A 94 1.12 -38.25 -9.51
C ILE A 94 1.11 -36.77 -9.91
N LYS A 95 0.81 -36.46 -11.18
CA LYS A 95 0.67 -35.08 -11.67
C LYS A 95 -0.37 -34.32 -10.87
N THR A 96 -1.55 -34.90 -10.69
CA THR A 96 -2.64 -34.29 -9.93
C THR A 96 -2.21 -33.99 -8.49
N MET A 97 -1.53 -34.94 -7.84
CA MET A 97 -1.04 -34.74 -6.48
C MET A 97 0.05 -33.68 -6.38
N ALA A 98 0.97 -33.62 -7.35
CA ALA A 98 1.98 -32.58 -7.41
C ALA A 98 1.36 -31.18 -7.54
N VAL A 99 0.38 -31.02 -8.44
CA VAL A 99 -0.32 -29.75 -8.64
C VAL A 99 -1.09 -29.33 -7.38
N ILE A 100 -1.75 -30.27 -6.70
CA ILE A 100 -2.42 -30.00 -5.42
C ILE A 100 -1.43 -29.54 -4.36
N GLY A 101 -0.29 -30.22 -4.21
CA GLY A 101 0.75 -29.85 -3.25
C GLY A 101 1.33 -28.46 -3.52
N MET A 102 1.57 -28.13 -4.79
CA MET A 102 1.98 -26.79 -5.21
C MET A 102 0.92 -25.73 -4.87
N GLY A 103 -0.36 -26.02 -5.12
CA GLY A 103 -1.47 -25.15 -4.76
C GLY A 103 -1.58 -24.91 -3.25
N GLN A 104 -1.35 -25.95 -2.44
CA GLN A 104 -1.30 -25.84 -0.98
C GLN A 104 -0.15 -24.93 -0.53
N ALA A 105 1.05 -25.06 -1.10
CA ALA A 105 2.19 -24.19 -0.77
C ALA A 105 1.90 -22.72 -1.08
N VAL A 106 1.22 -22.42 -2.19
CA VAL A 106 0.78 -21.06 -2.51
C VAL A 106 -0.25 -20.56 -1.50
N ALA A 107 -1.22 -21.39 -1.14
CA ALA A 107 -2.25 -21.04 -0.15
C ALA A 107 -1.66 -20.79 1.25
N ASP A 108 -0.72 -21.63 1.69
CA ASP A 108 -0.03 -21.47 2.97
C ASP A 108 0.83 -20.21 2.99
N THR A 109 1.50 -19.91 1.88
CA THR A 109 2.22 -18.64 1.71
C THR A 109 1.27 -17.46 1.85
N ALA A 110 0.10 -17.47 1.20
CA ALA A 110 -0.90 -16.42 1.32
C ALA A 110 -1.39 -16.23 2.77
N ARG A 111 -1.62 -17.33 3.49
CA ARG A 111 -2.02 -17.29 4.91
C ARG A 111 -0.91 -16.76 5.82
N GLU A 112 0.34 -17.12 5.55
CA GLU A 112 1.49 -16.68 6.35
C GLU A 112 1.75 -15.18 6.16
N VAL A 113 1.76 -14.69 4.91
CA VAL A 113 1.98 -13.26 4.66
C VAL A 113 0.82 -12.40 5.15
N ASN A 114 -0.41 -12.92 5.18
CA ASN A 114 -1.55 -12.17 5.69
C ASN A 114 -1.56 -12.06 7.23
N ARG A 115 -0.93 -13.01 7.94
CA ARG A 115 -0.80 -13.01 9.40
C ARG A 115 0.26 -12.03 9.91
N ARG A 116 1.22 -11.64 9.08
CA ARG A 116 2.28 -10.67 9.39
C ARG A 116 1.86 -9.25 9.01
#